data_AF-A0A0C7MP22-F1
#
_entry.id   AF-A0A0C7MP22-F1
#
_cell.length_a   1.000
_cell.length_b   1.000
_cell.length_c   1.000
_cell.angle_alpha   90.00
_cell.angle_beta   90.00
_cell.angle_gamma   90.00
#
_symmetry.space_group_name_H-M   'P 1'
#
loop_
_entity.id
_entity.type
_entity.pdbx_description
1 polymer ?
#
loop_
_entity_poly.entity_id
_entity_poly.type
_entity_poly.pdbx_seq_one_letter_code
_entity_poly.pdbx_strand_id
1 'polypeptide(L)'
;MELATDPNEAYRQTQFQIYNLQQTLLNSSKAVENKVNDQQQQEETSMHETGESAYSRYRKSIQNGAPTRTPTEIDSRPILDLVAGKLGKPHRRLGGIRYDPWKTGQLQASTTKSTKNDVTPPAATNTALLSPPPFLPAFGFANINALVTVEVRFEDLIDAQSPVSSTNLRVTNNELWGSQLYTDDSDPLLALLHSAVFTSSDVDGPAVLQELQTPANLENPQNVKGEIPPTPTPYDLRMDLLLLPPLQFYSSTVNGAIRSRSWTSSHDGITYGIYSIEVIPRDHSLQKIEPKDETKAVNW
;
A
#
# COMPACT_ATOMS: atom_id res chain seq x y z
N MET A 1 24.35 40.66 1.21
CA MET A 1 23.88 39.87 2.36
C MET A 1 22.84 38.92 1.80
N GLU A 2 23.29 37.77 1.29
CA GLU A 2 22.40 36.75 0.72
C GLU A 2 21.65 36.08 1.88
N LEU A 3 20.32 36.15 1.86
CA LEU A 3 19.46 35.41 2.78
C LEU A 3 19.67 33.92 2.50
N ALA A 4 20.24 33.21 3.47
CA ALA A 4 20.35 31.76 3.42
C ALA A 4 18.93 31.17 3.41
N THR A 5 18.48 30.74 2.22
CA THR A 5 17.22 30.04 2.03
C THR A 5 17.26 28.75 2.85
N ASP A 6 16.38 28.60 3.83
CA ASP A 6 16.29 27.36 4.61
C ASP A 6 15.91 26.22 3.65
N PRO A 7 16.75 25.19 3.47
CA PRO A 7 16.50 24.10 2.52
C PRO A 7 15.21 23.33 2.85
N ASN A 8 14.67 23.48 4.07
CA ASN A 8 13.44 22.84 4.51
C ASN A 8 12.23 23.78 4.54
N GLU A 9 12.35 25.01 4.06
CA GLU A 9 11.23 25.98 4.08
C GLU A 9 10.04 25.49 3.26
N ALA A 10 10.28 25.03 2.03
CA ALA A 10 9.24 24.48 1.16
C ALA A 10 8.54 23.26 1.79
N TYR A 11 9.30 22.42 2.50
CA TYR A 11 8.75 21.29 3.26
C TYR A 11 7.84 21.75 4.40
N ARG A 12 8.30 22.68 5.25
CA ARG A 12 7.49 23.20 6.37
C ARG A 12 6.21 23.84 5.89
N GLN A 13 6.26 24.61 4.80
CA GLN A 13 5.08 25.21 4.19
C GLN A 13 4.11 24.13 3.67
N THR A 14 4.63 23.10 3.01
CA THR A 14 3.83 21.97 2.50
C THR A 14 3.15 21.22 3.64
N GLN A 15 3.90 20.90 4.70
CA GLN A 15 3.36 20.24 5.90
C GLN A 15 2.27 21.06 6.57
N PHE A 16 2.52 22.35 6.77
CA PHE A 16 1.53 23.25 7.34
C PHE A 16 0.24 23.28 6.51
N GLN A 17 0.35 23.24 5.18
CA GLN A 17 -0.80 23.19 4.28
C GLN A 17 -1.56 21.85 4.37
N ILE A 18 -0.86 20.71 4.41
CA ILE A 18 -1.49 19.38 4.57
C ILE A 18 -2.25 19.32 5.89
N TYR A 19 -1.64 19.81 6.96
CA TYR A 19 -2.22 19.82 8.29
C TYR A 19 -3.47 20.68 8.38
N ASN A 20 -3.45 21.87 7.76
CA ASN A 20 -4.62 22.72 7.68
C ASN A 20 -5.75 22.09 6.86
N LEU A 21 -5.40 21.43 5.75
CA LEU A 21 -6.37 20.73 4.92
C LEU A 21 -7.03 19.58 5.69
N GLN A 22 -6.23 18.76 6.38
CA GLN A 22 -6.73 17.65 7.19
C GLN A 22 -7.61 18.13 8.32
N GLN A 23 -7.22 19.19 9.03
CA GLN A 23 -8.06 19.78 10.08
C GLN A 23 -9.39 20.31 9.53
N THR A 24 -9.38 20.88 8.32
CA THR A 24 -10.59 21.38 7.65
C THR A 24 -11.53 20.23 7.31
N LEU A 25 -11.02 19.15 6.72
CA LEU A 25 -11.79 17.94 6.41
C LEU A 25 -12.36 17.34 7.70
N LEU A 26 -11.56 17.21 8.75
CA LEU A 26 -11.98 16.65 10.03
C LEU A 26 -13.10 17.47 10.69
N ASN A 27 -12.99 18.80 10.64
CA ASN A 27 -14.02 19.70 11.16
C ASN A 27 -15.32 19.62 10.34
N SER A 28 -15.20 19.43 9.01
CA SER A 28 -16.37 19.24 8.15
C SER A 28 -17.09 17.92 8.43
N SER A 29 -16.36 16.82 8.66
CA SER A 29 -16.94 15.52 9.02
C SER A 29 -17.60 15.55 10.41
N LYS A 30 -16.95 16.18 11.41
CA LYS A 30 -17.54 16.35 12.75
C LYS A 30 -18.84 17.17 12.74
N ALA A 31 -18.94 18.18 11.87
CA ALA A 31 -20.16 18.96 11.71
C ALA A 31 -21.32 18.14 11.09
N VAL A 32 -21.00 17.08 10.35
CA VAL A 32 -21.96 16.11 9.80
C VAL A 32 -22.33 15.06 10.85
N GLU A 33 -21.37 14.52 11.60
CA GLU A 33 -21.62 13.55 12.69
C GLU A 33 -22.51 14.12 13.80
N ASN A 34 -22.32 15.39 14.16
CA ASN A 34 -23.17 16.07 15.14
C ASN A 34 -24.65 16.22 14.69
N LYS A 35 -24.95 16.11 13.39
CA LYS A 35 -26.34 16.10 12.89
C LYS A 35 -26.98 14.70 12.92
N VAL A 36 -26.17 13.64 12.95
CA VAL A 36 -26.63 12.24 12.94
C VAL A 36 -26.79 11.70 14.37
N ASN A 37 -25.97 12.18 15.31
CA ASN A 37 -26.01 11.75 16.72
C ASN A 37 -27.28 12.13 17.50
N ASP A 38 -28.08 13.08 17.01
CA ASP A 38 -29.36 13.44 17.65
C ASP A 38 -30.47 12.38 17.46
N GLN A 39 -30.23 11.31 16.68
CA GLN A 39 -31.25 10.27 16.39
C GLN A 39 -30.93 8.84 16.88
N GLN A 40 -29.74 8.56 17.45
CA GLN A 40 -29.30 7.16 17.70
C GLN A 40 -28.99 6.80 19.17
N GLN A 41 -29.35 7.63 20.13
CA GLN A 41 -28.93 7.45 21.54
C GLN A 41 -29.77 6.44 22.38
N GLN A 42 -30.33 5.37 21.80
CA GLN A 42 -31.19 4.44 22.58
C GLN A 42 -30.93 2.92 22.50
N GLU A 43 -29.93 2.37 21.78
CA GLU A 43 -29.86 0.89 21.65
C GLU A 43 -28.58 0.16 22.09
N GLU A 44 -27.47 0.82 22.42
CA GLU A 44 -26.24 0.09 22.78
C GLU A 44 -26.07 -0.10 24.28
N THR A 45 -26.79 -1.07 24.84
CA THR A 45 -26.37 -1.72 26.10
C THR A 45 -26.61 -3.22 26.02
N SER A 46 -25.68 -3.98 25.43
CA SER A 46 -25.25 -5.30 25.95
C SER A 46 -24.33 -6.07 24.98
N MET A 47 -23.51 -6.92 25.61
CA MET A 47 -22.89 -8.15 25.08
C MET A 47 -21.43 -8.07 24.62
N HIS A 48 -20.56 -8.33 25.61
CA HIS A 48 -19.22 -8.86 25.48
C HIS A 48 -19.24 -10.38 25.21
N GLU A 49 -18.13 -10.87 24.63
CA GLU A 49 -17.65 -12.27 24.48
C GLU A 49 -18.07 -13.05 23.22
N THR A 50 -17.11 -13.25 22.31
CA THR A 50 -16.74 -14.54 21.68
C THR A 50 -15.55 -14.36 20.72
N GLY A 51 -14.62 -15.33 20.71
CA GLY A 51 -13.40 -15.34 19.91
C GLY A 51 -13.61 -15.72 18.43
N GLU A 52 -14.42 -14.96 17.69
CA GLU A 52 -14.59 -15.12 16.24
C GLU A 52 -13.72 -14.13 15.43
N SER A 53 -13.08 -14.65 14.37
CA SER A 53 -12.36 -13.86 13.37
C SER A 53 -13.25 -12.76 12.77
N ALA A 54 -12.66 -11.58 12.55
CA ALA A 54 -13.35 -10.41 11.99
C ALA A 54 -14.01 -10.69 10.63
N TYR A 55 -13.49 -11.67 9.87
CA TYR A 55 -14.05 -12.12 8.59
C TYR A 55 -15.39 -12.85 8.74
N SER A 56 -15.51 -13.76 9.73
CA SER A 56 -16.78 -14.43 10.02
C SER A 56 -17.84 -13.46 10.52
N ARG A 57 -17.45 -12.51 11.38
CA ARG A 57 -18.38 -11.48 11.91
C ARG A 57 -18.91 -10.56 10.81
N TYR A 58 -18.06 -10.15 9.87
CA TYR A 58 -18.48 -9.32 8.73
C TYR A 58 -19.45 -10.07 7.81
N ARG A 59 -19.15 -11.33 7.44
CA ARG A 59 -20.04 -12.17 6.61
C ARG A 59 -21.42 -12.38 7.28
N LYS A 60 -21.45 -12.57 8.60
CA LYS A 60 -22.69 -12.72 9.39
C LYS A 60 -23.48 -11.42 9.49
N SER A 61 -22.79 -10.26 9.57
CA SER A 61 -23.43 -8.94 9.61
C SER A 61 -24.11 -8.55 8.29
N ILE A 62 -23.55 -8.98 7.15
CA ILE A 62 -24.16 -8.81 5.82
C ILE A 62 -25.43 -9.68 5.67
N GLN A 63 -25.44 -10.88 6.24
CA GLN A 63 -26.62 -11.77 6.22
C GLN A 63 -27.75 -11.32 7.15
N ASN A 64 -27.44 -10.58 8.22
CA ASN A 64 -28.41 -10.22 9.27
C ASN A 64 -28.92 -8.78 9.22
N GLY A 65 -28.64 -8.01 8.15
CA GLY A 65 -29.26 -6.69 7.93
C GLY A 65 -28.95 -5.64 9.01
N ALA A 66 -27.80 -5.75 9.69
CA ALA A 66 -27.34 -4.73 10.64
C ALA A 66 -27.02 -3.41 9.90
N PRO A 67 -27.21 -2.22 10.53
CA PRO A 67 -27.03 -0.94 9.87
C PRO A 67 -25.60 -0.82 9.35
N THR A 68 -25.46 -0.81 8.03
CA THR A 68 -24.21 -0.59 7.33
C THR A 68 -23.68 0.78 7.70
N ARG A 69 -22.60 0.83 8.49
CA ARG A 69 -21.77 2.03 8.61
C ARG A 69 -21.50 2.54 7.20
N THR A 70 -21.77 3.82 6.97
CA THR A 70 -21.50 4.51 5.70
C THR A 70 -20.07 4.19 5.24
N PRO A 71 -19.85 3.83 3.96
CA PRO A 71 -18.51 3.59 3.45
C PRO A 71 -17.63 4.82 3.72
N THR A 72 -16.45 4.61 4.32
CA THR A 72 -15.47 5.68 4.49
C THR A 72 -14.94 6.06 3.10
N GLU A 73 -15.39 7.20 2.57
CA GLU A 73 -14.85 7.76 1.33
C GLU A 73 -13.50 8.43 1.61
N ILE A 74 -12.48 8.08 0.83
CA ILE A 74 -11.11 8.60 0.98
C ILE A 74 -10.74 9.34 -0.30
N ASP A 75 -10.33 10.60 -0.13
CA ASP A 75 -9.85 11.44 -1.20
C ASP A 75 -8.38 11.83 -0.98
N SER A 76 -7.49 11.16 -1.71
CA SER A 76 -6.04 11.43 -1.67
C SER A 76 -5.60 12.57 -2.60
N ARG A 77 -6.49 13.09 -3.47
CA ARG A 77 -6.15 14.11 -4.47
C ARG A 77 -5.51 15.36 -3.87
N PRO A 78 -6.01 15.95 -2.77
CA PRO A 78 -5.45 17.20 -2.25
C PRO A 78 -3.96 17.12 -1.90
N ILE A 79 -3.51 15.99 -1.34
CA ILE A 79 -2.10 15.78 -0.97
C ILE A 79 -1.25 15.56 -2.22
N LEU A 80 -1.74 14.74 -3.15
CA LEU A 80 -1.04 14.43 -4.39
C LEU A 80 -0.89 15.68 -5.28
N ASP A 81 -1.94 16.49 -5.42
CA ASP A 81 -1.91 17.77 -6.14
C ASP A 81 -0.98 18.78 -5.45
N LEU A 82 -1.00 18.85 -4.13
CA LEU A 82 -0.12 19.74 -3.38
C LEU A 82 1.35 19.39 -3.59
N VAL A 83 1.70 18.11 -3.48
CA VAL A 83 3.08 17.62 -3.71
C VAL A 83 3.49 17.88 -5.15
N ALA A 84 2.63 17.56 -6.13
CA ALA A 84 2.90 17.82 -7.53
C ALA A 84 3.09 19.32 -7.82
N GLY A 85 2.26 20.19 -7.24
CA GLY A 85 2.35 21.64 -7.42
C GLY A 85 3.56 22.27 -6.74
N LYS A 86 4.00 21.75 -5.58
CA LYS A 86 5.12 22.31 -4.81
C LYS A 86 6.48 21.75 -5.23
N LEU A 87 6.56 20.46 -5.54
CA LEU A 87 7.82 19.74 -5.78
C LEU A 87 7.98 19.31 -7.25
N GLY A 88 6.93 19.42 -8.06
CA GLY A 88 6.99 19.22 -9.50
C GLY A 88 7.17 17.76 -9.95
N LYS A 89 7.37 17.61 -11.26
CA LYS A 89 7.70 16.37 -11.95
C LYS A 89 8.97 16.59 -12.79
N PRO A 90 9.76 15.55 -13.12
CA PRO A 90 9.56 14.12 -12.82
C PRO A 90 9.92 13.75 -11.37
N HIS A 91 9.35 12.65 -10.88
CA HIS A 91 9.72 12.09 -9.58
C HIS A 91 11.14 11.52 -9.62
N ARG A 92 11.96 11.84 -8.61
CA ARG A 92 13.33 11.30 -8.50
C ARG A 92 13.29 9.80 -8.18
N ARG A 93 14.10 8.95 -8.82
CA ARG A 93 14.16 7.51 -8.51
C ARG A 93 15.27 7.21 -7.51
N LEU A 94 14.95 6.51 -6.41
CA LEU A 94 15.91 6.16 -5.35
C LEU A 94 16.61 4.82 -5.59
N GLY A 95 15.96 3.91 -6.32
CA GLY A 95 16.48 2.56 -6.59
C GLY A 95 15.42 1.49 -6.33
N GLY A 96 15.84 0.24 -6.46
CA GLY A 96 15.01 -0.94 -6.26
C GLY A 96 15.34 -1.67 -4.96
N ILE A 97 14.31 -2.28 -4.38
CA ILE A 97 14.37 -3.12 -3.19
C ILE A 97 13.64 -4.42 -3.52
N ARG A 98 14.25 -5.56 -3.21
CA ARG A 98 13.54 -6.85 -3.28
C ARG A 98 12.79 -7.08 -1.98
N TYR A 99 11.54 -7.50 -2.08
CA TYR A 99 10.71 -7.84 -0.93
C TYR A 99 11.30 -9.04 -0.16
N ASP A 100 11.31 -8.92 1.18
CA ASP A 100 11.69 -9.99 2.11
C ASP A 100 10.78 -9.86 3.35
N PRO A 101 9.98 -10.88 3.68
CA PRO A 101 9.01 -10.79 4.79
C PRO A 101 9.68 -10.65 6.16
N TRP A 102 10.97 -11.00 6.29
CA TRP A 102 11.68 -11.07 7.57
C TRP A 102 12.67 -9.92 7.79
N LYS A 103 12.89 -9.07 6.78
CA LYS A 103 13.94 -8.05 6.81
C LYS A 103 13.42 -6.69 6.37
N THR A 104 14.10 -5.66 6.83
CA THR A 104 14.03 -4.35 6.19
C THR A 104 14.74 -4.42 4.85
N GLY A 105 14.11 -3.85 3.83
CA GLY A 105 14.64 -3.72 2.50
C GLY A 105 15.95 -2.94 2.46
N GLN A 106 16.76 -3.21 1.43
CA GLN A 106 17.95 -2.43 1.15
C GLN A 106 17.90 -1.95 -0.29
N LEU A 107 18.16 -0.66 -0.50
CA LEU A 107 18.26 -0.10 -1.84
C LEU A 107 19.45 -0.73 -2.55
N GLN A 108 19.19 -1.37 -3.68
CA GLN A 108 20.25 -1.86 -4.56
C GLN A 108 21.02 -0.64 -5.11
N ALA A 109 22.31 -0.55 -4.77
CA ALA A 109 23.14 0.54 -5.25
C ALA A 109 23.24 0.49 -6.79
N SER A 110 22.93 1.59 -7.45
CA SER A 110 23.24 1.80 -8.87
C SER A 110 24.71 1.52 -9.10
N THR A 111 25.03 0.66 -10.07
CA THR A 111 26.34 0.05 -10.27
C THR A 111 27.43 1.08 -10.58
N THR A 112 28.07 1.65 -9.57
CA THR A 112 29.45 2.15 -9.65
C THR A 112 30.31 1.18 -8.86
N LYS A 113 31.25 0.51 -9.54
CA LYS A 113 32.20 -0.44 -8.96
C LYS A 113 32.81 0.14 -7.67
N SER A 114 32.39 -0.39 -6.53
CA SER A 114 33.11 -0.26 -5.27
C SER A 114 33.47 -1.66 -4.79
N THR A 115 34.71 -2.04 -5.06
CA THR A 115 35.43 -2.99 -4.22
C THR A 115 35.52 -2.43 -2.82
N LYS A 116 34.85 -3.04 -1.84
CA LYS A 116 35.29 -3.14 -0.44
C LYS A 116 34.36 -4.06 0.34
N ASN A 117 34.96 -5.14 0.83
CA ASN A 117 34.54 -6.08 1.86
C ASN A 117 33.32 -5.64 2.69
N ASP A 118 32.16 -6.25 2.41
CA ASP A 118 31.06 -6.28 3.38
C ASP A 118 31.46 -7.23 4.51
N VAL A 119 31.87 -6.62 5.61
CA VAL A 119 31.85 -7.27 6.92
C VAL A 119 30.38 -7.43 7.26
N THR A 120 29.86 -8.65 7.12
CA THR A 120 28.59 -9.06 7.70
C THR A 120 28.60 -8.64 9.18
N PRO A 121 27.68 -7.79 9.65
CA PRO A 121 27.55 -7.55 11.08
C PRO A 121 27.33 -8.91 11.75
N PRO A 122 28.03 -9.23 12.86
CA PRO A 122 27.75 -10.46 13.58
C PRO A 122 26.29 -10.41 13.99
N ALA A 123 25.57 -11.51 13.74
CA ALA A 123 24.17 -11.69 14.09
C ALA A 123 23.93 -11.16 15.50
N ALA A 124 23.37 -9.95 15.59
CA ALA A 124 23.01 -9.37 16.86
C ALA A 124 22.00 -10.34 17.48
N THR A 125 22.38 -10.85 18.63
CA THR A 125 21.67 -11.80 19.47
C THR A 125 20.19 -11.44 19.48
N ASN A 126 19.36 -12.30 18.88
CA ASN A 126 17.90 -12.15 18.79
C ASN A 126 17.27 -12.14 20.19
N THR A 127 17.28 -10.98 20.85
CA THR A 127 16.31 -10.66 21.90
C THR A 127 14.97 -10.35 21.23
N ALA A 128 14.16 -11.39 21.06
CA ALA A 128 12.70 -11.39 21.10
C ALA A 128 11.96 -10.11 20.64
N LEU A 129 12.09 -9.72 19.37
CA LEU A 129 11.02 -8.99 18.72
C LEU A 129 9.98 -10.02 18.24
N LEU A 130 8.74 -9.90 18.72
CA LEU A 130 7.62 -10.73 18.28
C LEU A 130 7.20 -10.44 16.82
N SER A 131 7.71 -9.37 16.21
CA SER A 131 7.44 -8.94 14.84
C SER A 131 8.73 -8.43 14.15
N PRO A 132 8.88 -8.62 12.82
CA PRO A 132 10.00 -8.05 12.08
C PRO A 132 9.96 -6.50 12.13
N PRO A 133 11.11 -5.80 12.02
CA PRO A 133 11.12 -4.34 11.85
C PRO A 133 10.38 -3.94 10.56
N PRO A 134 9.92 -2.70 10.34
CA PRO A 134 9.26 -2.31 9.09
C PRO A 134 10.05 -2.73 7.83
N PHE A 135 9.33 -3.14 6.77
CA PHE A 135 9.98 -3.56 5.52
C PHE A 135 10.65 -2.37 4.82
N LEU A 136 9.98 -1.23 4.73
CA LEU A 136 10.58 -0.05 4.11
C LEU A 136 11.72 0.48 4.99
N PRO A 137 12.87 0.86 4.41
CA PRO A 137 13.87 1.63 5.13
C PRO A 137 13.26 2.93 5.66
N ALA A 138 13.80 3.44 6.77
CA ALA A 138 13.45 4.76 7.26
C ALA A 138 13.92 5.84 6.27
N PHE A 139 13.00 6.27 5.40
CA PHE A 139 13.25 7.34 4.44
C PHE A 139 13.13 8.70 5.13
N GLY A 140 14.11 9.57 4.89
CA GLY A 140 14.05 10.93 5.41
C GLY A 140 13.15 11.84 4.58
N PHE A 141 12.78 13.01 5.11
CA PHE A 141 11.99 14.01 4.37
C PHE A 141 12.65 14.49 3.07
N ALA A 142 13.98 14.38 2.96
CA ALA A 142 14.71 14.64 1.72
C ALA A 142 14.29 13.71 0.57
N ASN A 143 13.64 12.58 0.87
CA ASN A 143 13.16 11.57 -0.06
C ASN A 143 11.71 11.80 -0.54
N ILE A 144 11.01 12.82 -0.05
CA ILE A 144 9.65 13.16 -0.53
C ILE A 144 9.68 13.46 -2.04
N ASN A 145 8.59 13.12 -2.72
CA ASN A 145 8.43 13.21 -4.18
C ASN A 145 9.41 12.32 -4.97
N ALA A 146 9.90 11.26 -4.33
CA ALA A 146 10.73 10.25 -4.97
C ALA A 146 9.97 8.92 -5.14
N LEU A 147 10.41 8.13 -6.12
CA LEU A 147 9.95 6.77 -6.35
C LEU A 147 10.98 5.78 -5.81
N VAL A 148 10.49 4.79 -5.06
CA VAL A 148 11.24 3.57 -4.73
C VAL A 148 10.55 2.38 -5.38
N THR A 149 11.34 1.53 -6.01
CA THR A 149 10.82 0.34 -6.67
C THR A 149 10.88 -0.84 -5.71
N VAL A 150 9.78 -1.58 -5.54
CA VAL A 150 9.71 -2.81 -4.77
C VAL A 150 9.43 -3.98 -5.71
N GLU A 151 10.28 -5.00 -5.66
CA GLU A 151 10.13 -6.23 -6.42
C GLU A 151 9.54 -7.33 -5.52
N VAL A 152 8.35 -7.81 -5.88
CA VAL A 152 7.60 -8.85 -5.17
C VAL A 152 7.56 -10.10 -6.03
N ARG A 153 7.80 -11.25 -5.41
CA ARG A 153 7.75 -12.52 -6.12
C ARG A 153 6.34 -13.12 -6.11
N PHE A 154 6.07 -13.96 -7.11
CA PHE A 154 4.83 -14.75 -7.16
C PHE A 154 4.52 -15.48 -5.85
N GLU A 155 5.52 -16.12 -5.24
CA GLU A 155 5.34 -16.91 -4.01
C GLU A 155 4.89 -16.04 -2.84
N ASP A 156 5.48 -14.85 -2.72
CA ASP A 156 5.15 -13.90 -1.65
C ASP A 156 3.71 -13.40 -1.84
N LEU A 157 3.29 -13.15 -3.09
CA LEU A 157 1.93 -12.74 -3.44
C LEU A 157 0.88 -13.81 -3.10
N ILE A 158 1.16 -15.07 -3.41
CA ILE A 158 0.24 -16.19 -3.11
C ILE A 158 0.13 -16.44 -1.59
N ASP A 159 1.24 -16.39 -0.86
CA ASP A 159 1.24 -16.52 0.61
C ASP A 159 0.36 -15.44 1.26
N ALA A 160 0.47 -14.20 0.79
CA ALA A 160 -0.26 -13.06 1.35
C ALA A 160 -1.77 -13.04 1.02
N GLN A 161 -2.22 -13.73 -0.04
CA GLN A 161 -3.65 -13.84 -0.37
C GLN A 161 -4.45 -14.67 0.64
N SER A 162 -3.78 -15.48 1.47
CA SER A 162 -4.43 -16.29 2.52
C SER A 162 -3.90 -15.92 3.92
N PRO A 163 -4.32 -14.77 4.50
CA PRO A 163 -3.75 -14.27 5.76
C PRO A 163 -3.79 -15.24 6.94
N VAL A 164 -4.79 -16.13 6.97
CA VAL A 164 -4.96 -17.13 8.05
C VAL A 164 -3.88 -18.22 8.00
N SER A 165 -3.37 -18.55 6.82
CA SER A 165 -2.35 -19.58 6.61
C SER A 165 -1.00 -19.02 6.16
N SER A 166 -0.89 -17.69 6.05
CA SER A 166 0.31 -16.99 5.61
C SER A 166 1.47 -17.27 6.55
N THR A 167 2.63 -17.58 5.97
CA THR A 167 3.89 -17.71 6.72
C THR A 167 4.54 -16.35 7.00
N ASN A 168 4.14 -15.32 6.27
CA ASN A 168 4.58 -13.95 6.45
C ASN A 168 3.92 -13.30 7.68
N LEU A 169 4.72 -13.03 8.72
CA LEU A 169 4.23 -12.40 9.96
C LEU A 169 3.62 -11.02 9.74
N ARG A 170 4.07 -10.25 8.75
CA ARG A 170 3.54 -8.91 8.47
C ARG A 170 2.09 -8.98 8.01
N VAL A 171 1.80 -10.00 7.19
CA VAL A 171 0.44 -10.33 6.73
C VAL A 171 -0.41 -10.78 7.90
N THR A 172 0.08 -11.71 8.72
CA THR A 172 -0.65 -12.21 9.91
C THR A 172 -0.94 -11.11 10.93
N ASN A 173 0.01 -10.19 11.13
CA ASN A 173 -0.12 -9.04 12.02
C ASN A 173 -0.96 -7.90 11.41
N ASN A 174 -1.34 -8.02 10.14
CA ASN A 174 -2.03 -6.98 9.38
C ASN A 174 -1.29 -5.63 9.48
N GLU A 175 0.00 -5.63 9.18
CA GLU A 175 0.90 -4.46 9.11
C GLU A 175 0.50 -3.50 7.98
N LEU A 176 -0.70 -2.96 8.04
CA LEU A 176 -1.27 -2.03 7.07
C LEU A 176 -2.04 -0.93 7.80
N TRP A 177 -1.61 0.31 7.61
CA TRP A 177 -2.24 1.50 8.17
C TRP A 177 -2.48 2.54 7.08
N GLY A 178 -3.72 3.03 6.99
CA GLY A 178 -4.15 3.93 5.94
C GLY A 178 -4.78 3.24 4.74
N SER A 179 -5.14 4.02 3.73
CA SER A 179 -5.87 3.56 2.56
C SER A 179 -5.65 4.55 1.44
N GLN A 180 -5.38 4.03 0.24
CA GLN A 180 -4.79 4.75 -0.91
C GLN A 180 -3.37 5.29 -0.64
N LEU A 181 -3.18 5.91 0.52
CA LEU A 181 -1.92 6.36 1.09
C LEU A 181 -1.70 5.66 2.43
N TYR A 182 -0.48 5.16 2.62
CA TYR A 182 -0.09 4.29 3.73
C TYR A 182 1.09 4.87 4.49
N THR A 183 1.21 4.56 5.78
CA THR A 183 2.41 4.86 6.57
C THR A 183 3.60 4.06 6.05
N ASP A 184 4.84 4.51 6.24
CA ASP A 184 6.04 3.71 5.94
C ASP A 184 6.20 2.47 6.83
N ASP A 185 5.51 2.41 7.97
CA ASP A 185 5.33 1.19 8.76
C ASP A 185 4.49 0.11 8.05
N SER A 186 3.69 0.49 7.04
CA SER A 186 2.82 -0.44 6.32
C SER A 186 3.61 -1.31 5.34
N ASP A 187 3.34 -2.60 5.37
CA ASP A 187 3.88 -3.56 4.44
C ASP A 187 3.35 -3.32 3.00
N PRO A 188 4.24 -3.14 2.01
CA PRO A 188 3.82 -2.78 0.65
C PRO A 188 3.11 -3.93 -0.08
N LEU A 189 3.31 -5.19 0.33
CA LEU A 189 2.56 -6.32 -0.22
C LEU A 189 1.10 -6.29 0.25
N LEU A 190 0.84 -5.97 1.52
CA LEU A 190 -0.51 -5.70 2.00
C LEU A 190 -1.13 -4.47 1.34
N ALA A 191 -0.38 -3.38 1.16
CA ALA A 191 -0.86 -2.19 0.47
C ALA A 191 -1.24 -2.45 -0.98
N LEU A 192 -0.48 -3.31 -1.67
CA LEU A 192 -0.75 -3.78 -3.02
C LEU A 192 -2.08 -4.54 -3.08
N LEU A 193 -2.25 -5.55 -2.23
CA LEU A 193 -3.49 -6.35 -2.16
C LEU A 193 -4.68 -5.48 -1.75
N HIS A 194 -4.50 -4.58 -0.79
CA HIS A 194 -5.55 -3.65 -0.37
C HIS A 194 -5.93 -2.63 -1.45
N SER A 195 -5.05 -2.33 -2.41
CA SER A 195 -5.36 -1.46 -3.54
C SER A 195 -5.91 -2.23 -4.75
N ALA A 196 -5.92 -3.57 -4.69
CA ALA A 196 -6.36 -4.40 -5.79
C ALA A 196 -7.87 -4.67 -5.78
N VAL A 197 -8.38 -5.09 -6.93
CA VAL A 197 -9.75 -5.56 -7.12
C VAL A 197 -9.73 -7.07 -7.26
N PHE A 198 -10.57 -7.75 -6.49
CA PHE A 198 -10.75 -9.18 -6.55
C PHE A 198 -12.17 -9.52 -7.01
N THR A 199 -12.31 -10.59 -7.77
CA THR A 199 -13.61 -11.20 -8.08
C THR A 199 -13.78 -12.48 -7.25
N SER A 200 -15.00 -12.76 -6.79
CA SER A 200 -15.33 -14.07 -6.22
C SER A 200 -15.78 -14.99 -7.34
N SER A 201 -15.08 -16.09 -7.60
CA SER A 201 -15.59 -17.13 -8.49
C SER A 201 -16.67 -17.93 -7.75
N ASP A 202 -17.94 -17.63 -7.99
CA ASP A 202 -19.13 -18.23 -7.36
C ASP A 202 -19.16 -18.20 -5.80
N VAL A 203 -20.29 -18.59 -5.22
CA VAL A 203 -20.70 -18.36 -3.81
C VAL A 203 -19.69 -18.86 -2.76
N ASP A 204 -18.77 -19.77 -3.14
CA ASP A 204 -17.79 -20.41 -2.26
C ASP A 204 -16.36 -20.54 -2.86
N GLY A 205 -16.05 -19.93 -4.02
CA GLY A 205 -14.70 -20.04 -4.61
C GLY A 205 -13.68 -19.04 -4.06
N PRO A 206 -12.37 -19.28 -4.29
CA PRO A 206 -11.31 -18.38 -3.85
C PRO A 206 -11.42 -17.02 -4.54
N ALA A 207 -11.06 -15.95 -3.82
CA ALA A 207 -10.97 -14.62 -4.41
C ALA A 207 -9.86 -14.60 -5.47
N VAL A 208 -10.21 -14.23 -6.70
CA VAL A 208 -9.27 -14.16 -7.83
C VAL A 208 -8.88 -12.70 -8.02
N LEU A 209 -7.58 -12.41 -7.98
CA LEU A 209 -7.05 -11.09 -8.29
C LEU A 209 -7.42 -10.73 -9.74
N GLN A 210 -8.18 -9.65 -9.91
CA GLN A 210 -8.71 -9.23 -11.21
C GLN A 210 -7.96 -8.03 -11.77
N GLU A 211 -7.83 -6.97 -10.95
CA GLU A 211 -7.18 -5.73 -11.36
C GLU A 211 -6.28 -5.20 -10.25
N LEU A 212 -5.21 -4.53 -10.65
CA LEU A 212 -4.29 -3.82 -9.77
C LEU A 212 -4.51 -2.33 -9.95
N GLN A 213 -4.53 -1.54 -8.87
CA GLN A 213 -4.72 -0.09 -8.95
C GLN A 213 -3.52 0.67 -8.40
N THR A 214 -3.35 1.90 -8.88
CA THR A 214 -2.22 2.78 -8.53
C THR A 214 -2.74 4.14 -8.03
N PRO A 215 -3.35 4.18 -6.83
CA PRO A 215 -4.07 5.36 -6.35
C PRO A 215 -3.20 6.61 -6.12
N ALA A 216 -1.88 6.47 -6.01
CA ALA A 216 -0.98 7.62 -5.89
C ALA A 216 -0.65 8.28 -7.23
N ASN A 217 -1.14 7.72 -8.34
CA ASN A 217 -0.96 8.29 -9.67
C ASN A 217 -2.27 8.91 -10.17
N LEU A 218 -2.43 10.21 -9.93
CA LEU A 218 -3.63 10.95 -10.33
C LEU A 218 -3.85 10.99 -11.85
N GLU A 219 -2.78 11.00 -12.64
CA GLU A 219 -2.87 11.06 -14.11
C GLU A 219 -3.28 9.73 -14.71
N ASN A 220 -2.85 8.63 -14.08
CA ASN A 220 -3.20 7.29 -14.49
C ASN A 220 -3.39 6.39 -13.26
N PRO A 221 -4.61 6.35 -12.68
CA PRO A 221 -4.92 5.48 -11.53
C PRO A 221 -4.83 3.97 -11.82
N GLN A 222 -4.67 3.60 -13.09
CA GLN A 222 -4.50 2.23 -13.58
C GLN A 222 -3.15 2.08 -14.30
N ASN A 223 -2.08 2.65 -13.74
CA ASN A 223 -0.74 2.60 -14.33
C ASN A 223 -0.08 1.23 -14.12
N VAL A 224 -0.68 0.21 -14.73
CA VAL A 224 -0.27 -1.18 -14.70
C VAL A 224 0.25 -1.57 -16.09
N LYS A 225 1.48 -2.06 -16.14
CA LYS A 225 2.12 -2.57 -17.37
C LYS A 225 2.09 -4.09 -17.36
N GLY A 226 1.75 -4.68 -18.50
CA GLY A 226 1.57 -6.12 -18.62
C GLY A 226 0.20 -6.57 -18.09
N GLU A 227 -0.13 -7.83 -18.38
CA GLU A 227 -1.39 -8.45 -17.97
C GLU A 227 -1.10 -9.50 -16.90
N ILE A 228 -2.02 -9.63 -15.94
CA ILE A 228 -1.99 -10.72 -14.97
C ILE A 228 -2.24 -12.01 -15.75
N PRO A 229 -1.27 -12.93 -15.83
CA PRO A 229 -1.46 -14.14 -16.59
C PRO A 229 -2.49 -15.04 -15.88
N PRO A 230 -3.19 -15.92 -16.63
CA PRO A 230 -4.17 -16.81 -16.04
C PRO A 230 -3.50 -17.75 -15.03
N THR A 231 -4.15 -17.94 -13.89
CA THR A 231 -3.76 -18.95 -12.89
C THR A 231 -3.65 -20.32 -13.56
N PRO A 232 -2.59 -21.13 -13.30
CA PRO A 232 -1.57 -20.99 -12.26
C PRO A 232 -0.23 -20.39 -12.75
N THR A 233 -0.23 -19.61 -13.84
CA THR A 233 1.01 -19.09 -14.43
C THR A 233 1.74 -18.16 -13.45
N PRO A 234 3.00 -18.45 -13.08
CA PRO A 234 3.72 -17.62 -12.12
C PRO A 234 4.19 -16.31 -12.76
N TYR A 235 4.11 -15.22 -11.99
CA TYR A 235 4.56 -13.90 -12.37
C TYR A 235 5.10 -13.12 -11.17
N ASP A 236 6.11 -12.29 -11.41
CA ASP A 236 6.60 -11.34 -10.44
C ASP A 236 5.96 -9.97 -10.67
N LEU A 237 6.02 -9.13 -9.64
CA LEU A 237 5.54 -7.76 -9.71
C LEU A 237 6.67 -6.80 -9.37
N ARG A 238 6.73 -5.71 -10.11
CA ARG A 238 7.53 -4.55 -9.77
C ARG A 238 6.59 -3.37 -9.55
N MET A 239 6.56 -2.83 -8.34
CA MET A 239 5.76 -1.63 -8.04
C MET A 239 6.64 -0.44 -7.68
N ASP A 240 6.30 0.73 -8.20
CA ASP A 240 6.90 1.99 -7.77
C ASP A 240 6.01 2.60 -6.68
N LEU A 241 6.61 2.92 -5.54
CA LEU A 241 5.97 3.64 -4.44
C LEU A 241 6.37 5.12 -4.49
N LEU A 242 5.39 6.02 -4.54
CA LEU A 242 5.61 7.46 -4.41
C LEU A 242 5.70 7.84 -2.94
N LEU A 243 6.84 8.38 -2.54
CA LEU A 243 7.09 8.85 -1.18
C LEU A 243 6.52 10.26 -0.99
N LEU A 244 5.76 10.44 0.08
CA LEU A 244 4.93 11.60 0.36
C LEU A 244 5.19 12.14 1.78
N PRO A 245 4.88 13.42 2.03
CA PRO A 245 4.82 13.97 3.37
C PRO A 245 3.94 13.12 4.32
N PRO A 246 4.31 12.93 5.60
CA PRO A 246 3.42 12.30 6.58
C PRO A 246 2.05 12.96 6.67
N LEU A 247 1.03 12.13 6.89
CA LEU A 247 -0.32 12.57 7.23
C LEU A 247 -0.50 12.61 8.77
N GLN A 248 -1.35 13.49 9.27
CA GLN A 248 -1.73 13.46 10.69
C GLN A 248 -2.66 12.29 11.01
N PHE A 249 -3.51 11.92 10.06
CA PHE A 249 -4.53 10.90 10.23
C PHE A 249 -4.55 9.98 9.01
N TYR A 250 -4.59 8.68 9.28
CA TYR A 250 -4.77 7.64 8.29
C TYR A 250 -6.08 6.91 8.58
N SER A 251 -6.95 6.83 7.57
CA SER A 251 -8.25 6.21 7.68
C SER A 251 -8.19 4.70 7.45
N SER A 252 -9.03 3.96 8.17
CA SER A 252 -9.25 2.52 7.97
C SER A 252 -10.33 2.29 6.91
N THR A 253 -10.06 1.39 5.96
CA THR A 253 -11.07 0.87 5.00
C THR A 253 -10.96 -0.64 4.89
N VAL A 254 -11.96 -1.25 4.25
CA VAL A 254 -11.86 -2.63 3.78
C VAL A 254 -11.81 -2.59 2.26
N ASN A 255 -10.74 -3.12 1.68
CA ASN A 255 -10.62 -3.34 0.25
C ASN A 255 -9.74 -4.57 -0.01
N GLY A 256 -9.96 -5.25 -1.15
CA GLY A 256 -9.23 -6.48 -1.48
C GLY A 256 -9.26 -7.55 -0.39
N ALA A 257 -10.39 -7.68 0.31
CA ALA A 257 -10.60 -8.52 1.50
C ALA A 257 -9.69 -8.22 2.71
N ILE A 258 -8.90 -7.15 2.67
CA ILE A 258 -8.02 -6.69 3.75
C ILE A 258 -8.64 -5.47 4.41
N ARG A 259 -8.62 -5.43 5.74
CA ARG A 259 -8.99 -4.23 6.51
C ARG A 259 -7.72 -3.50 6.93
N SER A 260 -7.50 -2.30 6.43
CA SER A 260 -6.41 -1.47 6.95
C SER A 260 -6.72 -0.92 8.34
N ARG A 261 -5.69 -0.57 9.10
CA ARG A 261 -5.82 0.10 10.40
C ARG A 261 -5.83 1.61 10.25
N SER A 262 -6.50 2.29 11.17
CA SER A 262 -6.37 3.74 11.29
C SER A 262 -5.10 4.09 12.08
N TRP A 263 -4.61 5.30 11.86
CA TRP A 263 -3.56 5.91 12.67
C TRP A 263 -3.98 7.33 12.97
N THR A 264 -4.15 7.67 14.25
CA THR A 264 -4.79 8.94 14.67
C THR A 264 -3.86 9.88 15.43
N SER A 265 -2.62 9.47 15.66
CA SER A 265 -1.57 10.30 16.27
C SER A 265 -0.59 10.81 15.22
N SER A 266 0.24 11.78 15.59
CA SER A 266 1.32 12.24 14.71
C SER A 266 2.25 11.08 14.36
N HIS A 267 2.36 10.78 13.07
CA HIS A 267 3.32 9.84 12.50
C HIS A 267 4.65 10.56 12.23
N ASP A 268 5.77 9.95 12.58
CA ASP A 268 7.11 10.53 12.49
C ASP A 268 7.89 10.12 11.22
N GLY A 269 7.45 9.06 10.54
CA GLY A 269 7.96 8.62 9.24
C GLY A 269 7.36 9.37 8.05
N ILE A 270 7.46 8.76 6.87
CA ILE A 270 6.83 9.29 5.63
C ILE A 270 5.55 8.54 5.27
N THR A 271 4.78 9.11 4.35
CA THR A 271 3.66 8.41 3.70
C THR A 271 4.16 7.82 2.38
N TYR A 272 3.55 6.73 1.91
CA TYR A 272 3.71 6.30 0.53
C TYR A 272 2.37 5.93 -0.10
N GLY A 273 2.34 5.88 -1.42
CA GLY A 273 1.26 5.24 -2.17
C GLY A 273 1.75 4.61 -3.46
N ILE A 274 0.97 3.70 -4.02
CA ILE A 274 1.37 2.93 -5.22
C ILE A 274 1.19 3.78 -6.47
N TYR A 275 2.27 3.99 -7.21
CA TYR A 275 2.34 4.91 -8.35
C TYR A 275 2.32 4.20 -9.72
N SER A 276 2.96 3.03 -9.82
CA SER A 276 2.90 2.19 -11.01
C SER A 276 3.17 0.74 -10.65
N ILE A 277 2.65 -0.19 -11.45
CA ILE A 277 2.92 -1.62 -11.32
C ILE A 277 3.33 -2.18 -12.69
N GLU A 278 4.28 -3.10 -12.69
CA GLU A 278 4.70 -3.87 -13.86
C GLU A 278 4.58 -5.35 -13.51
N VAL A 279 3.77 -6.07 -14.29
CA VAL A 279 3.61 -7.52 -14.23
C VAL A 279 4.67 -8.18 -15.10
N ILE A 280 5.42 -9.10 -14.51
CA ILE A 280 6.55 -9.78 -15.14
C ILE A 280 6.26 -11.29 -15.16
N PRO A 281 5.63 -11.82 -16.22
CA PRO A 281 5.43 -13.25 -16.36
C PRO A 281 6.78 -13.99 -16.30
N ARG A 282 6.85 -15.06 -15.49
CA ARG A 282 8.04 -15.92 -15.42
C ARG A 282 8.07 -16.97 -16.53
N ASP A 283 6.94 -17.18 -17.21
CA ASP A 283 6.90 -18.04 -18.38
C ASP A 283 7.54 -17.34 -19.58
N HIS A 284 8.75 -17.75 -19.91
CA HIS A 284 9.51 -17.24 -21.06
C HIS A 284 9.29 -18.06 -22.34
N SER A 285 8.41 -19.05 -22.33
CA SER A 285 8.25 -20.01 -23.44
C SER A 285 7.85 -19.36 -24.77
N LEU A 286 7.21 -18.18 -24.74
CA LEU A 286 6.81 -17.43 -25.94
C LEU A 286 7.78 -16.29 -26.34
N GLN A 287 8.81 -15.96 -25.53
CA GLN A 287 9.73 -14.85 -25.82
C GLN A 287 10.72 -15.14 -26.97
N LYS A 288 10.73 -16.38 -27.49
CA LYS A 288 11.59 -16.82 -28.61
C LYS A 288 10.80 -17.26 -29.84
N ILE A 289 9.54 -16.86 -29.99
CA ILE A 289 8.82 -17.11 -31.23
C ILE A 289 9.19 -16.00 -32.19
N GLU A 290 9.92 -16.33 -33.26
CA GLU A 290 10.18 -15.37 -34.32
C GLU A 290 8.86 -15.02 -35.02
N PRO A 291 8.69 -13.79 -35.54
CA PRO A 291 7.43 -13.37 -36.20
C PRO A 291 6.97 -14.26 -37.36
N LYS A 292 7.88 -15.09 -37.89
CA LYS A 292 7.61 -16.07 -38.96
C LYS A 292 6.88 -17.33 -38.48
N ASP A 293 6.90 -17.60 -37.18
CA ASP A 293 6.34 -18.79 -36.53
C ASP A 293 4.99 -18.48 -35.84
N GLU A 294 4.52 -17.24 -35.91
CA GLU A 294 3.13 -16.89 -35.57
C GLU A 294 2.20 -17.48 -36.64
N THR A 295 1.58 -18.62 -36.34
CA THR A 295 0.52 -19.20 -37.18
C THR A 295 -0.68 -18.26 -37.22
N LYS A 296 -0.82 -17.51 -38.32
CA LYS A 296 -2.06 -16.80 -38.65
C LYS A 296 -3.20 -17.82 -38.68
N ALA A 297 -4.24 -17.50 -37.92
CA ALA A 297 -5.43 -18.30 -37.68
C ALA A 297 -5.88 -19.15 -38.87
N VAL A 298 -6.21 -20.41 -38.56
CA VAL A 298 -6.89 -21.33 -39.48
C VAL A 298 -8.26 -20.72 -39.80
N ASN A 299 -8.43 -20.25 -41.03
CA ASN A 299 -9.75 -19.91 -41.56
C ASN A 299 -10.50 -21.22 -41.80
N TRP A 300 -11.61 -21.39 -41.09
CA TRP A 300 -12.59 -22.45 -41.30
C TRP A 300 -13.36 -22.24 -42.60
#